data_AF-A0A699TE58-F1
#
_entry.id   AF-A0A699TE58-F1
#
_cell.length_a   1.000
_cell.length_b   1.000
_cell.length_c   1.000
_cell.angle_alpha   90.00
_cell.angle_beta   90.00
_cell.angle_gamma   90.00
#
_symmetry.space_group_name_H-M   'P 1'
#
loop_
_entity.id
_entity.type
_entity.pdbx_description
1 polymer ?
#
loop_
_entity_poly.entity_id
_entity_poly.type
_entity_poly.pdbx_seq_one_letter_code
_entity_poly.pdbx_strand_id
1 'polypeptide(L)'
;MLKQKLCSAPILALPEGSKDFIVYCDASNKGLGTVLMQRDKVISYASRQLKIHEKNYTTYDLELGAVVFALKIWRHYLYGTKCTVMVGVAQ
;
A
#
# COMPACT_ATOMS: atom_id res chain seq x y z
N MET A 1 13.45 12.40 -11.03
CA MET A 1 12.90 12.65 -9.67
C MET A 1 12.34 11.39 -8.98
N LEU A 2 11.73 10.43 -9.69
CA LEU A 2 11.27 9.16 -9.09
C LEU A 2 12.43 8.22 -8.67
N LYS A 3 13.50 8.16 -9.47
CA LYS A 3 14.68 7.31 -9.20
C LYS A 3 15.42 7.65 -7.89
N GLN A 4 15.46 8.93 -7.50
CA GLN A 4 16.11 9.36 -6.25
C GLN A 4 15.29 8.99 -5.00
N LYS A 5 13.95 8.97 -5.09
CA LYS A 5 13.07 8.50 -4.02
C LYS A 5 13.03 6.97 -3.88
N LEU A 6 13.54 6.24 -4.88
CA LEU A 6 13.71 4.77 -4.85
C LEU A 6 15.08 4.33 -4.28
N CYS A 7 16.07 5.23 -4.21
CA CYS A 7 17.40 4.92 -3.66
C CYS A 7 17.48 4.98 -2.13
N SER A 8 16.46 5.50 -1.46
CA SER A 8 16.31 5.38 -0.01
C SER A 8 15.48 4.13 0.27
N ALA A 9 16.00 3.23 1.11
CA ALA A 9 15.32 1.99 1.50
C ALA A 9 13.84 2.26 1.84
N PRO A 10 12.91 1.33 1.53
CA PRO A 10 11.47 1.57 1.63
C PRO A 10 10.95 1.67 3.06
N ILE A 11 11.82 1.88 4.06
CA ILE A 11 11.47 2.14 5.46
C ILE A 11 11.88 3.58 5.78
N LEU A 12 10.92 4.51 5.73
CA LEU A 12 11.15 5.94 6.01
C LEU A 12 11.11 6.26 7.51
N ALA A 13 10.44 5.42 8.29
CA ALA A 13 10.42 5.45 9.74
C ALA A 13 10.24 4.03 10.27
N LEU A 14 10.89 3.72 11.40
CA LEU A 14 10.68 2.45 12.09
C LEU A 14 9.27 2.43 12.71
N PRO A 15 8.54 1.30 12.61
CA PRO A 15 7.26 1.15 13.29
C PRO A 15 7.46 1.23 14.81
N GLU A 16 6.63 2.03 15.48
CA GLU A 16 6.80 2.38 16.88
C GLU A 16 5.70 1.72 17.75
N GLY A 17 6.06 0.60 18.37
CA GLY A 17 5.20 -0.11 19.32
C GLY A 17 3.91 -0.69 18.72
N SER A 18 2.88 -0.81 19.54
CA SER A 18 1.58 -1.44 19.22
C SER A 18 0.53 -0.47 18.65
N LYS A 19 0.95 0.67 18.08
CA LYS A 19 -0.02 1.63 17.55
C LYS A 19 -0.61 1.17 16.23
N ASP A 20 -1.88 1.49 16.04
CA ASP A 20 -2.64 1.15 14.85
C ASP A 20 -1.97 1.68 13.58
N PHE A 21 -2.00 0.84 12.55
CA PHE A 21 -1.48 1.18 11.23
C PHE A 21 -2.60 1.70 10.35
N ILE A 22 -2.25 2.65 9.48
CA ILE A 22 -3.13 3.12 8.40
C ILE A 22 -2.51 2.68 7.09
N VAL A 23 -3.28 1.99 6.27
CA VAL A 23 -2.88 1.54 4.95
C VAL A 23 -3.67 2.33 3.92
N TYR A 24 -2.98 3.14 3.13
CA TYR A 24 -3.58 3.81 1.98
C TYR A 24 -3.35 2.96 0.73
N CYS A 25 -4.41 2.59 0.04
CA CYS A 25 -4.39 1.85 -1.20
C CYS A 25 -4.91 2.74 -2.32
N ASP A 26 -4.19 2.75 -3.44
CA ASP A 26 -4.59 3.41 -4.67
C ASP A 26 -4.50 2.41 -5.82
N ALA A 27 -5.48 2.45 -6.70
CA ALA A 27 -5.55 1.54 -7.83
C ALA A 27 -5.79 2.35 -9.11
N SER A 28 -4.98 2.05 -10.12
CA SER A 28 -5.08 2.68 -11.44
C SER A 28 -5.00 1.62 -12.53
N ASN A 29 -5.41 1.95 -13.75
CA ASN A 29 -5.27 1.07 -14.91
C ASN A 29 -3.80 0.74 -15.27
N LYS A 30 -2.82 1.34 -14.58
CA LYS A 30 -1.38 1.09 -14.79
C LYS A 30 -0.77 0.24 -13.68
N GLY A 31 -1.29 0.29 -12.46
CA GLY A 31 -0.65 -0.30 -11.30
C GLY A 31 -1.43 -0.11 -10.01
N LEU A 32 -0.99 -0.87 -9.00
CA LEU A 32 -1.47 -0.80 -7.63
C LEU A 32 -0.41 -0.09 -6.80
N GLY A 33 -0.83 0.90 -6.01
CA GLY A 33 -0.02 1.65 -5.07
C GLY A 33 -0.53 1.45 -3.66
N THR A 34 0.38 1.30 -2.70
CA THR A 34 0.03 1.16 -1.29
C THR A 34 1.04 1.90 -0.42
N VAL A 35 0.57 2.50 0.67
CA VAL A 35 1.39 3.22 1.65
C VAL A 35 1.00 2.77 3.05
N LEU A 36 1.99 2.33 3.82
CA LEU A 36 1.84 2.03 5.24
C LEU A 36 2.24 3.26 6.05
N MET A 37 1.34 3.75 6.89
CA MET A 37 1.54 4.91 7.75
C MET A 37 1.23 4.59 9.20
N GLN A 38 1.89 5.31 10.11
CA GLN A 38 1.66 5.26 11.53
C GLN A 38 1.94 6.63 12.15
N ARG A 39 1.00 7.20 12.94
CA ARG A 39 1.12 8.54 13.56
C ARG A 39 1.59 9.62 12.55
N ASP A 40 0.96 9.65 11.38
CA ASP A 40 1.29 10.58 10.27
C ASP A 40 2.69 10.42 9.66
N LYS A 41 3.45 9.40 10.06
CA LYS A 41 4.72 9.03 9.46
C LYS A 41 4.52 7.91 8.46
N VAL A 42 5.18 8.03 7.31
CA VAL A 42 5.24 6.92 6.37
C VAL A 42 6.24 5.89 6.87
N ILE A 43 5.75 4.67 7.09
CA ILE A 43 6.59 3.53 7.43
C ILE A 43 7.14 2.94 6.15
N SER A 44 6.27 2.63 5.18
CA SER A 44 6.70 1.98 3.95
C SER A 44 5.85 2.28 2.73
N TYR A 45 6.49 2.28 1.56
CA TYR A 45 5.83 2.36 0.26
C TYR A 45 5.96 1.03 -0.47
N ALA A 46 4.87 0.57 -1.06
CA ALA A 46 4.89 -0.57 -1.96
C ALA A 46 3.99 -0.32 -3.15
N SER A 47 4.48 -0.64 -4.35
CA SER A 47 3.73 -0.51 -5.59
C SER A 47 4.11 -1.62 -6.55
N ARG A 48 3.17 -2.08 -7.36
CA ARG A 48 3.45 -2.98 -8.49
C ARG A 48 2.64 -2.61 -9.72
N GLN A 49 3.18 -2.94 -10.89
CA GLN A 49 2.41 -2.88 -12.13
C GLN A 49 1.34 -3.98 -12.15
N LEU A 50 0.23 -3.71 -12.85
CA LEU A 50 -0.82 -4.71 -13.07
C LEU A 50 -0.31 -5.83 -13.96
N LYS A 51 -0.64 -7.07 -13.60
CA LYS A 51 -0.46 -8.20 -14.49
C LYS A 51 -1.43 -8.10 -15.67
N ILE A 52 -1.10 -8.77 -16.77
CA ILE A 52 -1.89 -8.73 -18.02
C ILE A 52 -3.37 -9.10 -17.78
N HIS A 53 -3.64 -10.06 -16.90
CA HIS A 53 -5.02 -10.43 -16.54
C HIS A 53 -5.72 -9.42 -15.64
N GLU A 54 -4.99 -8.73 -14.77
CA GLU A 54 -5.54 -7.70 -13.87
C GLU A 54 -5.92 -6.42 -14.63
N LYS A 55 -5.39 -6.21 -15.84
CA LYS A 55 -5.74 -5.03 -16.66
C LYS A 55 -7.21 -5.01 -17.11
N ASN A 56 -7.87 -6.16 -17.15
CA ASN A 56 -9.27 -6.28 -17.55
C ASN A 56 -10.22 -6.20 -16.35
N TYR A 57 -9.69 -6.02 -15.14
CA TYR A 57 -10.49 -5.95 -13.92
C TYR A 57 -11.23 -4.61 -13.84
N THR A 58 -12.40 -4.64 -13.19
CA THR A 58 -13.14 -3.41 -12.89
C THR A 58 -12.36 -2.58 -11.87
N THR A 59 -12.67 -1.27 -11.75
CA THR A 59 -12.05 -0.40 -10.74
C THR A 59 -12.17 -0.99 -9.33
N TYR A 60 -13.33 -1.55 -8.98
CA TYR A 60 -13.57 -2.20 -7.69
C TYR A 60 -12.69 -3.42 -7.45
N ASP A 61 -12.48 -4.25 -8.47
CA ASP A 61 -11.60 -5.42 -8.38
C ASP A 61 -10.12 -5.01 -8.26
N LEU A 62 -9.73 -3.90 -8.92
CA LEU A 62 -8.41 -3.32 -8.80
C LEU A 62 -8.16 -2.74 -7.41
N GLU A 63 -9.15 -2.04 -6.84
CA GLU A 63 -9.12 -1.55 -5.46
C GLU A 63 -8.95 -2.70 -4.46
N LEU A 64 -9.74 -3.77 -4.61
CA LEU A 64 -9.57 -4.98 -3.79
C LEU A 64 -8.18 -5.60 -4.00
N GLY A 65 -7.69 -5.61 -5.24
CA GLY A 65 -6.34 -6.05 -5.58
C GLY A 65 -5.25 -5.25 -4.86
N ALA A 66 -5.41 -3.93 -4.71
CA ALA A 66 -4.50 -3.07 -3.95
C ALA A 66 -4.53 -3.41 -2.45
N VAL A 67 -5.71 -3.63 -1.87
CA VAL A 67 -5.85 -4.04 -0.47
C VAL A 67 -5.18 -5.38 -0.21
N VAL A 68 -5.46 -6.40 -1.03
CA VAL A 68 -4.84 -7.72 -0.90
C VAL A 68 -3.31 -7.63 -1.07
N PHE A 69 -2.83 -6.77 -1.97
CA PHE A 69 -1.41 -6.54 -2.17
C PHE A 69 -0.75 -5.93 -0.93
N ALA A 70 -1.34 -4.90 -0.33
CA ALA A 70 -0.86 -4.30 0.91
C ALA A 70 -0.77 -5.32 2.06
N LEU A 71 -1.85 -6.09 2.27
CA LEU A 71 -1.93 -7.09 3.34
C LEU A 71 -0.90 -8.21 3.16
N LYS A 72 -0.61 -8.60 1.92
CA LYS A 72 0.40 -9.63 1.63
C LYS A 72 1.82 -9.14 1.93
N ILE A 73 2.16 -7.91 1.56
CA ILE A 73 3.50 -7.35 1.80
C ILE A 73 3.73 -7.14 3.29
N TRP A 74 2.79 -6.49 3.98
CA TRP A 74 2.94 -6.11 5.38
C TRP A 74 2.31 -7.10 6.35
N ARG A 75 2.13 -8.37 5.94
CA ARG A 75 1.58 -9.43 6.80
C ARG A 75 2.31 -9.49 8.15
N HIS A 76 3.62 -9.29 8.16
CA HIS A 76 4.44 -9.31 9.37
C HIS A 76 4.25 -8.10 10.29
N TYR A 77 3.76 -6.96 9.78
CA TYR A 77 3.45 -5.77 10.58
C TYR A 77 1.99 -5.71 11.03
N LEU A 78 1.07 -6.19 10.19
CA LEU A 78 -0.37 -6.06 10.41
C LEU A 78 -0.94 -7.22 11.24
N TYR A 79 -0.19 -8.31 11.43
CA TYR A 79 -0.67 -9.45 12.20
C TYR A 79 -0.85 -9.06 13.68
N GLY A 80 -2.06 -9.28 14.21
CA GLY A 80 -2.37 -9.01 15.63
C GLY A 80 -2.52 -7.53 16.00
N THR A 81 -2.51 -6.61 15.04
CA THR A 81 -2.69 -5.17 15.26
C THR A 81 -3.92 -4.68 14.51
N LYS A 82 -4.65 -3.70 15.07
CA LYS A 82 -5.73 -3.06 14.31
C LYS A 82 -5.12 -2.24 13.17
N CYS A 83 -5.69 -2.39 11.98
CA CYS A 83 -5.30 -1.61 10.82
C CYS A 83 -6.53 -1.03 10.15
N THR A 84 -6.42 0.22 9.73
CA THR A 84 -7.45 0.90 8.94
C THR A 84 -6.96 0.95 7.50
N VAL A 85 -7.76 0.39 6.59
CA VAL A 85 -7.45 0.44 5.15
C VAL A 85 -8.31 1.53 4.51
N MET A 86 -7.65 2.49 3.87
CA MET A 86 -8.29 3.57 3.12
C MET A 86 -8.00 3.35 1.64
N VAL A 87 -9.06 3.22 0.84
CA VAL A 87 -8.95 3.09 -0.61
C VAL A 87 -9.23 4.45 -1.24
N GLY A 88 -8.27 4.96 -2.02
CA GLY A 88 -8.43 6.18 -2.79
C GLY A 88 -9.24 5.90 -4.05
N VAL A 89 -10.44 6.46 -4.13
CA VAL A 89 -11.25 6.41 -5.35
C VAL A 89 -10.68 7.45 -6.32
N ALA A 90 -9.96 7.00 -7.35
CA ALA A 90 -9.59 7.85 -8.46
C ALA A 90 -10.86 8.15 -9.29
N GLN A 91 -11.45 9.34 -9.10
CA GLN A 91 -12.46 9.89 -10.01
C GLN A 91 -11.82 10.43 -11.29
#